data_AF-A0A378JDI1-F1
#
_entry.id   AF-A0A378JDI1-F1
#
_cell.length_a   1.000
_cell.length_b   1.000
_cell.length_c   1.000
_cell.angle_alpha   90.00
_cell.angle_beta   90.00
_cell.angle_gamma   90.00
#
_symmetry.space_group_name_H-M   'P 1'
#
loop_
_entity.id
_entity.type
_entity.pdbx_description
1 polymer ?
#
loop_
_entity_poly.entity_id
_entity_poly.type
_entity_poly.pdbx_seq_one_letter_code
_entity_poly.pdbx_strand_id
1 'polypeptide(L)'
;MLKHCFIFSVIALAVMLTSCSPIYNTEYSYTPPKSDVAKMCTAQCVQGKNDCEQSCRIENENCRLRAQQSALFEYKHYKEEQTRMGFPINKTIKDFDRSSSCTNSCQCESTYRSCYSACGGEVTEHQVCVAFCDKKQ
;
A
#
# COMPACT_ATOMS: atom_id res chain seq x y z
N MET A 1 -6.66 11.69 50.60
CA MET A 1 -5.69 11.26 49.56
C MET A 1 -6.36 10.64 48.34
N LEU A 2 -7.38 9.78 48.49
CA LEU A 2 -8.10 9.13 47.38
C LEU A 2 -8.71 10.09 46.34
N LYS A 3 -9.22 11.24 46.79
CA LYS A 3 -9.84 12.28 45.93
C LYS A 3 -8.83 13.02 45.04
N HIS A 4 -7.57 13.15 45.49
CA HIS A 4 -6.51 13.79 44.70
C HIS A 4 -5.96 12.84 43.62
N CYS A 5 -5.87 11.54 43.90
CA CYS A 5 -5.50 10.54 42.88
C CYS A 5 -6.54 10.45 41.75
N PHE A 6 -7.84 10.55 42.08
CA PHE A 6 -8.91 10.50 41.07
C PHE A 6 -8.89 11.73 40.17
N ILE A 7 -8.66 12.93 40.72
CA ILE A 7 -8.52 14.17 39.94
C ILE A 7 -7.26 14.14 39.07
N PHE A 8 -6.14 13.65 39.60
CA PHE A 8 -4.89 13.53 38.82
C PHE A 8 -5.04 12.54 37.65
N SER A 9 -5.78 11.46 37.85
CA SER A 9 -6.11 10.48 36.80
C SER A 9 -7.00 11.07 35.70
N VAL A 10 -7.99 11.90 36.06
CA VAL A 10 -8.87 12.58 35.08
C VAL A 10 -8.11 13.65 34.29
N ILE A 11 -7.21 14.41 34.93
CA ILE A 11 -6.36 15.40 34.24
C ILE A 11 -5.38 14.71 33.29
N ALA A 12 -4.74 13.62 33.72
CA ALA A 12 -3.84 12.84 32.86
C ALA A 12 -4.56 12.27 31.63
N LEU A 13 -5.82 11.84 31.79
CA LEU A 13 -6.64 11.34 30.68
C LEU A 13 -7.07 12.47 29.72
N ALA A 14 -7.33 13.68 30.25
CA ALA A 14 -7.70 14.84 29.44
C ALA A 14 -6.54 15.38 28.58
N VAL A 15 -5.30 15.30 29.07
CA VAL A 15 -4.10 15.75 28.34
C VAL A 15 -3.77 14.84 27.14
N MET A 16 -4.14 13.55 27.19
CA MET A 16 -3.88 12.60 26.09
C MET A 16 -4.75 12.85 24.85
N LEU A 17 -5.82 13.64 24.96
CA LEU A 17 -6.76 13.89 23.84
C LEU A 17 -6.38 15.12 22.99
N THR A 18 -5.36 15.90 23.39
CA THR A 18 -5.04 17.17 22.72
C THR A 18 -3.89 17.09 21.69
N SER A 19 -3.25 15.94 21.49
CA SER A 19 -2.18 15.81 20.48
C SER A 19 -2.72 15.31 19.14
N CYS A 20 -3.40 16.19 18.39
CA CYS A 20 -3.58 15.96 16.95
C CYS A 20 -2.44 16.67 16.22
N SER A 21 -1.47 15.91 15.72
CA SER A 21 -0.42 16.43 14.84
C SER A 21 -0.91 16.43 13.38
N PRO A 22 -0.48 17.41 12.56
CA PRO A 22 -0.68 17.36 11.11
C PRO A 22 -0.07 16.08 10.52
N ILE A 23 -0.77 15.50 9.55
CA ILE A 23 -0.29 14.34 8.77
C ILE A 23 0.17 14.88 7.42
N TYR A 24 1.44 14.66 7.12
CA TYR A 24 2.06 15.03 5.85
C TYR A 24 2.22 13.80 4.94
N ASN A 25 2.16 14.05 3.64
CA ASN A 25 2.45 13.08 2.61
C ASN A 25 3.48 13.67 1.63
N THR A 26 4.31 12.80 1.07
CA THR A 26 5.26 13.18 0.03
C THR A 26 4.52 13.27 -1.32
N GLU A 27 4.53 14.45 -1.94
CA GLU A 27 4.08 14.65 -3.31
C GLU A 27 5.25 15.06 -4.22
N TYR A 28 5.08 14.82 -5.53
CA TYR A 28 6.09 15.11 -6.53
C TYR A 28 5.54 16.01 -7.64
N SER A 29 6.26 17.07 -7.97
CA SER A 29 5.98 17.95 -9.11
C SER A 29 7.00 17.73 -10.23
N TYR A 30 6.54 17.80 -11.48
CA TYR A 30 7.35 17.51 -12.67
C TYR A 30 7.42 18.74 -13.57
N THR A 31 8.64 19.19 -13.88
CA THR A 31 8.87 20.28 -14.82
C THR A 31 9.54 19.74 -16.09
N PRO A 32 8.93 19.92 -17.28
CA PRO A 32 9.43 19.34 -18.51
C PRO A 32 10.75 19.99 -18.96
N PRO A 33 11.62 19.24 -19.64
CA PRO A 33 12.87 19.77 -20.18
C PRO A 33 12.61 20.75 -21.34
N LYS A 34 13.55 21.69 -21.54
CA LYS A 34 13.46 22.70 -22.61
C LYS A 34 13.61 22.12 -24.02
N SER A 35 14.39 21.04 -24.16
CA SER A 35 14.69 20.39 -25.46
C SER A 35 13.54 19.54 -25.96
N ASP A 36 13.18 19.65 -27.24
CA ASP A 36 12.12 18.84 -27.85
C ASP A 36 12.46 17.34 -27.89
N VAL A 37 13.74 17.01 -28.06
CA VAL A 37 14.23 15.62 -27.96
C VAL A 37 13.99 15.07 -26.55
N ALA A 38 14.26 15.89 -25.53
CA ALA A 38 14.07 15.52 -24.13
C ALA A 38 12.58 15.39 -23.76
N LYS A 39 11.70 16.22 -24.35
CA LYS A 39 10.24 16.07 -24.19
C LYS A 39 9.76 14.72 -24.72
N MET A 40 10.23 14.31 -25.90
CA MET A 40 9.92 12.98 -26.44
C MET A 40 10.42 11.86 -25.52
N CYS A 41 11.61 12.00 -24.92
CA CYS A 41 12.11 11.06 -23.91
C CYS A 41 11.16 10.96 -22.71
N THR A 42 10.71 12.09 -22.14
CA THR A 42 9.76 12.08 -21.01
C THR A 42 8.41 11.48 -21.38
N ALA A 43 7.96 11.60 -22.63
CA ALA A 43 6.74 10.95 -23.11
C ALA A 43 6.87 9.41 -23.11
N GLN A 44 8.06 8.88 -23.43
CA GLN A 44 8.33 7.45 -23.32
C GLN A 44 8.31 6.98 -21.86
N CYS A 45 8.72 7.81 -20.90
CA CYS A 45 8.59 7.49 -19.48
C CYS A 45 7.12 7.33 -19.05
N VAL A 46 6.22 8.18 -19.57
CA VAL A 46 4.78 8.05 -19.31
C VAL A 46 4.23 6.73 -19.85
N GLN A 47 4.63 6.37 -21.08
CA GLN A 47 4.25 5.07 -21.65
C GLN A 47 4.76 3.91 -20.79
N GLY A 48 6.04 3.93 -20.42
CA GLY A 48 6.64 2.90 -19.57
C GLY A 48 5.98 2.80 -18.18
N LYS A 49 5.54 3.93 -17.62
CA LYS A 49 4.76 3.94 -16.37
C LYS A 49 3.42 3.22 -16.55
N ASN A 50 2.66 3.56 -17.58
CA ASN A 50 1.36 2.94 -17.84
C ASN A 50 1.49 1.43 -18.07
N ASP A 51 2.52 1.02 -18.82
CA ASP A 51 2.81 -0.40 -19.08
C ASP A 51 3.22 -1.14 -17.80
N CYS A 52 4.00 -0.49 -16.92
CA CYS A 52 4.33 -1.02 -15.60
C CYS A 52 3.07 -1.21 -14.73
N GLU A 53 2.18 -0.22 -14.67
CA GLU A 53 0.95 -0.29 -13.88
C GLU A 53 0.01 -1.37 -14.39
N GLN A 54 -0.12 -1.48 -15.72
CA GLN A 54 -0.88 -2.53 -16.38
C GLN A 54 -0.34 -3.92 -16.02
N SER A 55 0.97 -4.10 -16.13
CA SER A 55 1.63 -5.38 -15.86
C SER A 55 1.48 -5.77 -14.39
N CYS A 56 1.71 -4.82 -13.49
CA CYS A 56 1.56 -5.05 -12.05
C CYS A 56 0.13 -5.46 -11.68
N ARG A 57 -0.88 -4.83 -12.30
CA ARG A 57 -2.28 -5.22 -12.10
C ARG A 57 -2.54 -6.66 -12.53
N ILE A 58 -2.06 -7.03 -13.72
CA ILE A 58 -2.23 -8.39 -14.24
C ILE A 58 -1.50 -9.42 -13.37
N GLU A 59 -0.27 -9.13 -12.95
CA GLU A 59 0.51 -10.00 -12.07
C GLU A 59 -0.17 -10.20 -10.72
N ASN A 60 -0.72 -9.14 -10.14
CA ASN A 60 -1.45 -9.22 -8.88
C ASN A 60 -2.72 -10.08 -9.01
N GLU A 61 -3.54 -9.82 -10.04
CA GLU A 61 -4.74 -10.62 -10.29
C GLU A 61 -4.38 -12.10 -10.52
N ASN A 62 -3.33 -12.37 -11.30
CA ASN A 62 -2.83 -13.73 -11.49
C ASN A 62 -2.34 -14.38 -10.19
N CYS A 63 -1.67 -13.62 -9.32
CA CYS A 63 -1.29 -14.10 -7.99
C CYS A 63 -2.51 -14.51 -7.18
N ARG A 64 -3.56 -13.67 -7.15
CA ARG A 64 -4.79 -13.92 -6.39
C ARG A 64 -5.53 -15.13 -6.92
N LEU A 65 -5.66 -15.27 -8.24
CA LEU A 65 -6.26 -16.44 -8.88
C LEU A 65 -5.50 -17.72 -8.54
N ARG A 66 -4.17 -17.70 -8.59
CA ARG A 66 -3.34 -18.84 -8.19
C ARG A 66 -3.52 -19.20 -6.71
N ALA A 67 -3.54 -18.20 -5.82
CA ALA A 67 -3.76 -18.42 -4.40
C ALA A 67 -5.13 -19.05 -4.11
N GLN A 68 -6.18 -18.59 -4.79
CA GLN A 68 -7.53 -19.17 -4.68
C GLN A 68 -7.58 -20.61 -5.20
N GLN A 69 -6.94 -20.87 -6.34
CA GLN A 69 -6.88 -22.21 -6.91
C GLN A 69 -6.11 -23.19 -6.01
N SER A 70 -4.99 -22.75 -5.43
CA SER A 70 -4.23 -23.52 -4.44
C SER A 70 -5.06 -23.79 -3.19
N ALA A 71 -5.78 -22.79 -2.67
CA ALA A 71 -6.63 -22.94 -1.50
C ALA A 71 -7.73 -24.01 -1.70
N LEU A 72 -8.33 -24.06 -2.89
CA LEU A 72 -9.29 -25.10 -3.28
C LEU A 72 -8.67 -26.50 -3.26
N PHE A 73 -7.47 -26.65 -3.82
CA PHE A 73 -6.76 -27.92 -3.86
C PHE A 73 -6.33 -28.39 -2.46
N GLU A 74 -5.75 -27.49 -1.67
CA GLU A 74 -5.34 -27.77 -0.28
C GLU A 74 -6.53 -28.16 0.60
N TYR A 75 -7.65 -27.43 0.49
CA TYR A 75 -8.87 -27.77 1.21
C TYR A 75 -9.41 -29.14 0.83
N LYS A 76 -9.37 -29.50 -0.46
CA LYS A 76 -9.80 -30.82 -0.93
C LYS A 76 -8.94 -31.93 -0.31
N HIS A 77 -7.62 -31.76 -0.34
CA HIS A 77 -6.68 -32.70 0.28
C HIS A 77 -6.92 -32.84 1.79
N TYR A 78 -7.05 -31.72 2.50
CA TYR A 78 -7.38 -31.70 3.93
C TYR A 78 -8.68 -32.46 4.22
N LYS A 79 -9.73 -32.21 3.44
CA LYS A 79 -11.04 -32.87 3.63
C LYS A 79 -10.96 -34.38 3.43
N GLU A 80 -10.26 -34.83 2.39
CA GLU A 80 -10.06 -36.25 2.10
C GLU A 80 -9.30 -36.93 3.24
N GLU A 81 -8.24 -36.29 3.75
CA GLU A 81 -7.43 -36.84 4.84
C GLU A 81 -8.23 -36.94 6.15
N GLN A 82 -8.96 -35.88 6.53
CA GLN A 82 -9.82 -35.88 7.72
C GLN A 82 -10.90 -36.96 7.63
N THR A 83 -11.53 -37.11 6.45
CA THR A 83 -12.56 -38.13 6.22
C THR A 83 -11.98 -39.53 6.40
N ARG A 84 -10.78 -39.80 5.86
CA ARG A 84 -10.08 -41.08 6.02
C ARG A 84 -9.76 -41.38 7.50
N MET A 85 -9.46 -40.36 8.29
CA MET A 85 -9.17 -40.49 9.72
C MET A 85 -10.42 -40.48 10.61
N GLY A 86 -11.61 -40.25 10.05
CA GLY A 86 -12.86 -40.15 10.83
C GLY A 86 -12.95 -38.88 11.69
N PHE A 87 -12.20 -37.84 11.35
CA PHE A 87 -12.19 -36.57 12.09
C PHE A 87 -13.18 -35.55 11.50
N PRO A 88 -13.69 -34.62 12.34
CA PRO A 88 -14.57 -33.57 11.87
C PRO A 88 -13.84 -32.55 10.98
N ILE A 89 -14.51 -32.08 9.93
CA ILE A 89 -14.02 -31.01 9.06
C ILE A 89 -14.25 -29.66 9.75
N ASN A 90 -13.17 -29.03 10.23
CA ASN A 90 -13.23 -27.76 10.97
C ASN A 90 -12.61 -26.57 10.24
N LYS A 91 -11.99 -26.78 9.07
CA LYS A 91 -11.47 -25.72 8.21
C LYS A 91 -12.35 -25.53 6.98
N THR A 92 -12.27 -24.34 6.42
CA THR A 92 -12.92 -23.92 5.18
C THR A 92 -11.88 -23.56 4.13
N ILE A 93 -12.29 -23.34 2.89
CA ILE A 93 -11.37 -22.90 1.81
C ILE A 93 -10.62 -21.62 2.20
N LYS A 94 -11.27 -20.69 2.93
CA LYS A 94 -10.66 -19.42 3.35
C LYS A 94 -9.47 -19.62 4.28
N ASP A 95 -9.44 -20.69 5.06
CA ASP A 95 -8.30 -21.01 5.94
C ASP A 95 -7.02 -21.36 5.17
N PHE A 96 -7.16 -21.70 3.89
CA PHE A 96 -6.07 -22.00 2.96
C PHE A 96 -5.82 -20.86 1.96
N ASP A 97 -6.62 -19.80 1.97
CA ASP A 97 -6.46 -18.66 1.06
C ASP A 97 -5.24 -17.82 1.45
N ARG A 98 -4.26 -17.77 0.54
CA ARG A 98 -3.02 -16.98 0.68
C ARG A 98 -3.02 -15.73 -0.19
N SER A 99 -4.18 -15.31 -0.70
CA SER A 99 -4.29 -14.12 -1.56
C SER A 99 -3.85 -12.83 -0.90
N SER A 100 -3.86 -12.75 0.45
CA SER A 100 -3.31 -11.62 1.20
C SER A 100 -1.81 -11.43 1.04
N SER A 101 -1.08 -12.48 0.65
CA SER A 101 0.36 -12.40 0.37
C SER A 101 0.67 -11.80 -1.00
N CYS A 102 -0.35 -11.57 -1.84
CA CYS A 102 -0.16 -10.93 -3.14
C CYS A 102 0.13 -9.43 -2.93
N THR A 103 1.33 -9.03 -3.34
CA THR A 103 1.84 -7.67 -3.19
C THR A 103 1.12 -6.67 -4.10
N ASN A 104 0.58 -5.60 -3.51
CA ASN A 104 0.02 -4.45 -4.25
C ASN A 104 1.03 -3.32 -4.48
N SER A 105 2.26 -3.42 -3.96
CA SER A 105 3.26 -2.34 -4.08
C SER A 105 3.94 -2.39 -5.44
N CYS A 106 3.36 -1.72 -6.43
CA CYS A 106 3.97 -1.48 -7.73
C CYS A 106 4.96 -0.32 -7.62
N GLN A 107 6.24 -0.54 -7.97
CA GLN A 107 7.28 0.51 -7.95
C GLN A 107 7.30 1.37 -9.23
N CYS A 108 6.15 1.52 -9.90
CA CYS A 108 6.06 2.22 -11.18
C CYS A 108 6.35 3.72 -11.04
N GLU A 109 5.91 4.33 -9.94
CA GLU A 109 6.15 5.75 -9.68
C GLU A 109 7.63 6.08 -9.46
N SER A 110 8.37 5.24 -8.73
CA SER A 110 9.81 5.44 -8.55
C SER A 110 10.57 5.28 -9.86
N THR A 111 10.20 4.30 -10.68
CA THR A 111 10.81 4.09 -12.01
C THR A 111 10.50 5.26 -12.94
N TYR A 112 9.27 5.75 -12.91
CA TYR A 112 8.87 6.93 -13.67
C TYR A 112 9.68 8.17 -13.29
N ARG A 113 9.83 8.47 -11.99
CA ARG A 113 10.65 9.60 -11.52
C ARG A 113 12.10 9.49 -11.99
N SER A 114 12.70 8.31 -11.84
CA SER A 114 14.07 8.06 -12.31
C SER A 114 14.22 8.26 -13.82
N CYS A 115 13.26 7.77 -14.61
CA CYS A 115 13.24 7.96 -16.05
C CYS A 115 13.10 9.45 -16.43
N TYR A 116 12.18 10.16 -15.77
CA TYR A 116 11.91 11.57 -16.02
C TYR A 116 13.15 12.43 -15.77
N SER A 117 13.83 12.21 -14.64
CA SER A 117 15.08 12.87 -14.30
C SER A 117 16.21 12.53 -15.29
N ALA A 118 16.31 11.28 -15.73
CA ALA A 118 17.31 10.86 -16.72
C ALA A 118 17.11 11.52 -18.10
N CYS A 119 15.86 11.82 -18.47
CA CYS A 119 15.55 12.59 -19.67
C CYS A 119 15.86 14.09 -19.54
N GLY A 120 16.33 14.56 -18.38
CA GLY A 120 16.61 15.97 -18.11
C GLY A 120 15.40 16.78 -17.66
N GLY A 121 14.28 16.12 -17.33
CA GLY A 121 13.16 16.74 -16.64
C GLY A 121 13.48 16.93 -15.16
N GLU A 122 12.87 17.91 -14.52
CA GLU A 122 13.06 18.18 -13.09
C GLU A 122 11.94 17.54 -12.28
N VAL A 123 12.30 16.82 -11.22
CA VAL A 123 11.37 16.19 -10.26
C VAL A 123 11.63 16.80 -8.90
N THR A 124 10.65 17.52 -8.36
CA THR A 124 10.75 18.17 -7.05
C THR A 124 9.83 17.47 -6.05
N GLU A 125 10.37 17.14 -4.88
CA GLU A 125 9.63 16.54 -3.77
C GLU A 125 9.11 17.62 -2.82
N HIS A 126 7.84 17.54 -2.42
CA HIS A 126 7.23 18.45 -1.45
C HIS A 126 6.42 17.68 -0.42
N GLN A 127 6.45 18.15 0.84
CA GLN A 127 5.59 17.62 1.90
C GLN A 127 4.27 18.37 1.91
N VAL A 128 3.18 17.68 1.59
CA VAL A 128 1.83 18.24 1.57
C VAL A 128 1.07 17.73 2.78
N CYS A 129 0.47 18.64 3.54
CA CYS A 129 -0.38 18.23 4.64
C CYS A 129 -1.72 17.71 4.10
N VAL A 130 -2.07 16.48 4.46
CA VAL A 130 -3.29 15.80 4.00
C VAL A 130 -4.35 15.67 5.09
N ALA A 131 -3.98 15.85 6.36
CA ALA A 131 -4.94 15.88 7.47
C ALA A 131 -4.44 16.70 8.67
N PHE A 132 -5.37 17.30 9.42
CA PHE A 132 -5.11 18.09 10.63
C PHE A 132 -4.17 19.31 10.41
N CYS A 133 -4.20 19.90 9.22
CA CYS A 133 -3.29 20.97 8.78
C CYS A 133 -3.50 22.32 9.46
N ASP A 134 -4.71 22.55 9.98
CA ASP A 134 -5.08 23.80 10.64
C ASP A 134 -4.62 23.85 12.10
N LYS A 135 -4.16 22.72 12.65
CA LYS A 135 -3.59 22.66 13.98
C LYS A 135 -2.13 23.09 13.94
N LYS A 136 -1.91 24.37 13.62
CA LYS A 136 -0.63 25.04 13.90
C LYS A 136 -0.40 24.95 15.41
N GLN A 137 0.76 24.39 15.79
CA GLN A 137 1.29 24.46 17.16
C GLN A 137 1.52 25.91 17.57
#